data_AF-A0A641RJB8-F1
#
_entry.id   AF-A0A641RJB8-F1
#
_cell.length_a   1.000
_cell.length_b   1.000
_cell.length_c   1.000
_cell.angle_alpha   90.00
_cell.angle_beta   90.00
_cell.angle_gamma   90.00
#
_symmetry.space_group_name_H-M   'P 1'
#
loop_
_entity.id
_entity.type
_entity.pdbx_description
1 polymer ?
#
loop_
_entity_poly.entity_id
_entity_poly.type
_entity_poly.pdbx_seq_one_letter_code
_entity_poly.pdbx_strand_id
1 'polypeptide(L)'
;EVVRKVKPTSDYFNTLSKNVREPKLIQAIIDENIKAVDGSRVRLRLLDDVEIGECVIARGTYLYATVSGFSSGRVKGNISSILVNDELVKVSLSLYDTDGMEGLYVPNSQFRETSKDVASGAMSGNMNMSMGSTTGNSLAQWGMQAVNNAYQKTSNAISKAIKKNKVKLKYGTFVYLVNGQEKRN
;
A
#
# COMPACT_ATOMS: atom_id res chain seq x y z
N GLU A 1 -10.25 -23.56 -3.29
CA GLU A 1 -11.42 -22.97 -2.61
C GLU A 1 -10.98 -22.49 -1.24
N VAL A 2 -11.44 -21.33 -0.76
CA VAL A 2 -11.05 -20.80 0.55
C VAL A 2 -12.22 -21.02 1.51
N VAL A 3 -12.18 -22.14 2.23
CA VAL A 3 -13.28 -22.56 3.10
C VAL A 3 -12.74 -22.62 4.51
N ARG A 4 -13.34 -21.87 5.45
CA ARG A 4 -12.97 -21.88 6.87
C ARG A 4 -13.61 -23.08 7.57
N LYS A 5 -12.86 -23.80 8.41
CA LYS A 5 -13.40 -24.75 9.38
C LYS A 5 -13.22 -24.28 10.82
N VAL A 6 -14.28 -24.47 11.60
CA VAL A 6 -14.44 -23.98 12.97
C VAL A 6 -13.98 -25.04 13.97
N LYS A 7 -13.17 -24.65 14.96
CA LYS A 7 -12.98 -25.45 16.17
C LYS A 7 -14.16 -25.17 17.12
N PRO A 8 -14.91 -26.20 17.57
CA PRO A 8 -15.91 -26.00 18.61
C PRO A 8 -15.19 -25.54 19.88
N THR A 9 -15.62 -24.40 20.43
CA THR A 9 -15.21 -23.95 21.76
C THR A 9 -15.61 -25.01 22.76
N SER A 10 -14.64 -25.51 23.54
CA SER A 10 -14.83 -26.57 24.53
C SER A 10 -16.04 -26.35 25.44
N ASP A 11 -16.83 -27.41 25.63
CA ASP A 11 -18.07 -27.51 26.42
C ASP A 11 -17.94 -27.21 27.93
N TYR A 12 -16.86 -26.59 28.40
CA TYR A 12 -16.57 -26.41 29.83
C TYR A 12 -17.31 -25.24 30.50
N PHE A 13 -17.97 -24.37 29.73
CA PHE A 13 -18.78 -23.29 30.26
C PHE A 13 -20.13 -23.21 29.54
N ASN A 14 -21.20 -23.58 30.24
CA ASN A 14 -22.59 -23.34 29.84
C ASN A 14 -22.92 -21.83 29.93
N THR A 15 -22.31 -21.01 29.07
CA THR A 15 -22.80 -19.65 28.79
C THR A 15 -23.74 -19.74 27.58
N LEU A 16 -24.83 -18.99 27.59
CA LEU A 16 -25.90 -18.94 26.59
C LEU A 16 -25.42 -18.50 25.19
N SER A 17 -24.52 -19.25 24.57
CA SER A 17 -23.86 -18.90 23.31
C SER A 17 -24.31 -19.77 22.14
N LYS A 18 -25.42 -20.51 22.29
CA LYS A 18 -25.96 -21.45 21.29
C LYS A 18 -26.35 -20.81 19.95
N ASN A 19 -26.22 -19.49 19.79
CA ASN A 19 -26.56 -18.73 18.59
C ASN A 19 -25.54 -17.64 18.24
N VAL A 20 -24.25 -17.81 18.55
CA VAL A 20 -23.24 -16.91 17.94
C VAL A 20 -23.10 -17.31 16.48
N ARG A 21 -23.80 -16.57 15.60
CA ARG A 21 -23.72 -16.76 14.14
C ARG A 21 -22.25 -16.66 13.72
N GLU A 22 -21.69 -17.77 13.27
CA GLU A 22 -20.29 -17.85 12.89
C GLU A 22 -19.99 -16.84 11.76
N PRO A 23 -18.94 -16.02 11.90
CA PRO A 23 -18.60 -15.06 10.88
C PRO A 23 -18.15 -15.78 9.60
N LYS A 24 -18.86 -15.51 8.50
CA LYS A 24 -18.64 -16.13 7.18
C LYS A 24 -17.38 -15.63 6.46
N LEU A 25 -16.81 -14.51 6.92
CA LEU A 25 -15.67 -13.86 6.28
C LEU A 25 -14.43 -14.00 7.15
N ILE A 26 -13.27 -14.04 6.50
CA ILE A 26 -11.98 -14.05 7.20
C ILE A 26 -11.78 -12.70 7.88
N GLN A 27 -11.52 -12.73 9.19
CA GLN A 27 -11.31 -11.52 9.99
C GLN A 27 -9.83 -11.31 10.29
N ALA A 28 -9.38 -10.08 10.15
CA ALA A 28 -8.02 -9.68 10.48
C ALA A 28 -7.99 -8.26 11.05
N ILE A 29 -6.83 -7.88 11.59
CA ILE A 29 -6.52 -6.49 11.92
C ILE A 29 -5.25 -6.05 11.21
N ILE A 30 -5.11 -4.74 10.97
CA ILE A 30 -3.81 -4.16 10.67
C ILE A 30 -2.95 -4.23 11.92
N ASP A 31 -1.79 -4.89 11.82
CA ASP A 31 -0.90 -5.14 12.96
C ASP A 31 0.31 -4.20 12.96
N GLU A 32 0.16 -3.00 12.37
CA GLU A 32 1.18 -1.95 12.38
C GLU A 32 0.60 -0.56 12.18
N ASN A 33 1.36 0.47 12.59
CA ASN A 33 1.08 1.85 12.20
C ASN A 33 1.96 2.21 11.01
N ILE A 34 1.37 2.43 9.84
CA ILE A 34 2.13 2.67 8.60
C ILE A 34 1.58 3.85 7.82
N LYS A 35 2.48 4.63 7.21
CA LYS A 35 2.13 5.62 6.20
C LYS A 35 2.18 4.97 4.81
N ALA A 36 1.07 4.37 4.40
CA ALA A 36 0.97 3.64 3.16
C ALA A 36 0.88 4.56 1.93
N VAL A 37 1.52 4.13 0.87
CA VAL A 37 1.41 4.62 -0.51
C VAL A 37 1.10 3.43 -1.43
N ASP A 38 0.82 3.70 -2.69
CA ASP A 38 0.61 2.64 -3.68
C ASP A 38 1.83 1.70 -3.76
N GLY A 39 1.57 0.39 -3.72
CA GLY A 39 2.57 -0.67 -3.61
C GLY A 39 3.13 -0.93 -2.20
N SER A 40 2.66 -0.24 -1.16
CA SER A 40 3.11 -0.51 0.21
C SER A 40 2.64 -1.87 0.70
N ARG A 41 3.52 -2.58 1.41
CA ARG A 41 3.17 -3.80 2.14
C ARG A 41 2.57 -3.43 3.49
N VAL A 42 1.45 -4.06 3.84
CA VAL A 42 0.73 -3.88 5.10
C VAL A 42 0.61 -5.24 5.78
N ARG A 43 1.11 -5.33 7.01
CA ARG A 43 1.00 -6.51 7.87
C ARG A 43 -0.38 -6.58 8.50
N LEU A 44 -1.01 -7.73 8.31
CA LEU A 44 -2.29 -8.08 8.89
C LEU A 44 -2.08 -9.23 9.85
N ARG A 45 -2.89 -9.29 10.91
CA ARG A 45 -2.92 -10.42 11.84
C ARG A 45 -4.31 -11.05 11.83
N LEU A 46 -4.36 -12.36 11.57
CA LEU A 46 -5.61 -13.12 11.59
C LEU A 46 -6.22 -13.14 12.99
N LEU A 47 -7.53 -12.95 13.05
CA LEU A 47 -8.30 -13.00 14.29
C LEU A 47 -8.88 -14.39 14.59
N ASP A 48 -8.95 -15.26 13.57
CA ASP A 48 -9.53 -16.59 13.64
C ASP A 48 -8.64 -17.60 12.89
N ASP A 49 -8.82 -18.88 13.21
CA ASP A 49 -8.29 -19.99 12.38
C ASP A 49 -9.01 -19.98 11.02
N VAL A 50 -8.24 -20.05 9.94
CA VAL A 50 -8.71 -20.00 8.54
C VAL A 50 -8.16 -21.19 7.78
N GLU A 51 -9.00 -21.84 7.00
CA GLU A 51 -8.57 -22.89 6.08
C GLU A 51 -8.56 -22.36 4.64
N ILE A 52 -7.46 -22.62 3.94
CA ILE A 52 -7.18 -22.15 2.58
C ILE A 52 -6.68 -23.36 1.79
N GLY A 53 -7.50 -23.88 0.89
CA GLY A 53 -7.22 -25.19 0.28
C GLY A 53 -7.19 -26.27 1.36
N GLU A 54 -6.09 -27.01 1.44
CA GLU A 54 -5.86 -28.07 2.44
C GLU A 54 -5.06 -27.57 3.66
N CYS A 55 -4.66 -26.29 3.68
CA CYS A 55 -3.85 -25.71 4.73
C CYS A 55 -4.72 -25.01 5.78
N VAL A 56 -4.45 -25.29 7.06
CA VAL A 56 -5.02 -24.54 8.18
C VAL A 56 -4.03 -23.49 8.63
N ILE A 57 -4.45 -22.23 8.61
CA ILE A 57 -3.71 -21.06 9.07
C ILE A 57 -4.26 -20.65 10.43
N ALA A 58 -3.43 -20.77 11.45
CA ALA A 58 -3.83 -20.47 12.81
C ALA A 58 -4.12 -18.97 13.02
N ARG A 59 -5.04 -18.68 13.93
CA ARG A 59 -5.25 -17.35 14.51
C ARG A 59 -3.91 -16.76 14.95
N GLY A 60 -3.74 -15.46 14.71
CA GLY A 60 -2.52 -14.74 15.06
C GLY A 60 -1.44 -14.79 13.97
N THR A 61 -1.59 -15.64 12.95
CA THR A 61 -0.66 -15.67 11.82
C THR A 61 -0.65 -14.33 11.08
N TYR A 62 0.54 -13.90 10.68
CA TYR A 62 0.72 -12.69 9.89
C TYR A 62 0.50 -12.93 8.41
N LEU A 63 -0.40 -12.14 7.84
CA LEU A 63 -0.60 -12.04 6.41
C LEU A 63 -0.09 -10.69 5.92
N TYR A 64 0.17 -10.58 4.62
CA TYR A 64 0.74 -9.37 4.03
C TYR A 64 -0.04 -8.97 2.80
N ALA A 65 -0.72 -7.83 2.89
CA ALA A 65 -1.42 -7.23 1.78
C ALA A 65 -0.53 -6.18 1.10
N THR A 66 -0.67 -6.05 -0.20
CA THR A 66 -0.09 -4.95 -0.97
C THR A 66 -1.19 -3.93 -1.23
N VAL A 67 -0.92 -2.66 -0.95
CA VAL A 67 -1.82 -1.56 -1.34
C VAL A 67 -1.83 -1.45 -2.85
N SER A 68 -3.02 -1.57 -3.45
CA SER A 68 -3.22 -1.61 -4.90
C SER A 68 -3.76 -0.31 -5.48
N GLY A 69 -4.14 0.64 -4.64
CA GLY A 69 -4.53 1.96 -5.09
C GLY A 69 -5.43 2.72 -4.12
N PHE A 70 -5.78 3.93 -4.54
CA PHE A 70 -6.63 4.85 -3.80
C PHE A 70 -7.75 5.35 -4.71
N SER A 71 -8.99 5.12 -4.31
CA SER A 71 -10.16 5.54 -5.10
C SER A 71 -11.32 5.88 -4.17
N SER A 72 -12.02 6.98 -4.44
CA SER A 72 -13.25 7.36 -3.71
C SER A 72 -13.09 7.41 -2.19
N GLY A 73 -11.95 7.92 -1.69
CA GLY A 73 -11.65 7.98 -0.26
C GLY A 73 -11.35 6.62 0.38
N ARG A 74 -10.97 5.61 -0.41
CA ARG A 74 -10.65 4.27 0.07
C ARG A 74 -9.27 3.82 -0.32
N VAL A 75 -8.67 3.01 0.55
CA VAL A 75 -7.38 2.34 0.35
C VAL A 75 -7.66 0.89 0.02
N LYS A 76 -7.42 0.50 -1.23
CA LYS A 76 -7.56 -0.88 -1.67
C LYS A 76 -6.27 -1.65 -1.38
N GLY A 77 -6.40 -2.93 -1.13
CA GLY A 77 -5.23 -3.81 -1.07
C GLY A 77 -5.62 -5.27 -1.21
N ASN A 78 -4.64 -6.06 -1.64
CA ASN A 78 -4.82 -7.45 -2.00
C ASN A 78 -3.68 -8.34 -1.48
N ILE A 79 -3.98 -9.62 -1.30
CA ILE A 79 -3.02 -10.67 -0.97
C ILE A 79 -3.06 -11.69 -2.11
N SER A 80 -1.91 -11.93 -2.74
CA SER A 80 -1.76 -12.86 -3.87
C SER A 80 -1.19 -14.23 -3.47
N SER A 81 -0.54 -14.30 -2.32
CA SER A 81 -0.01 -15.55 -1.77
C SER A 81 0.22 -15.46 -0.27
N ILE A 82 0.17 -16.59 0.40
CA ILE A 82 0.44 -16.73 1.83
C ILE A 82 1.50 -17.82 2.00
N LEU A 83 2.49 -17.56 2.86
CA LEU A 83 3.51 -18.54 3.23
C LEU A 83 3.02 -19.34 4.44
N VAL A 84 2.88 -20.66 4.30
CA VAL A 84 2.43 -21.57 5.35
C VAL A 84 3.35 -22.79 5.33
N ASN A 85 4.00 -23.11 6.46
CA ASN A 85 4.91 -24.26 6.57
C ASN A 85 5.96 -24.34 5.43
N ASP A 86 6.60 -23.21 5.11
CA ASP A 86 7.56 -23.06 4.00
C ASP A 86 7.00 -23.28 2.58
N GLU A 87 5.68 -23.44 2.46
CA GLU A 87 4.97 -23.55 1.18
C GLU A 87 4.24 -22.25 0.83
N LEU A 88 4.30 -21.86 -0.43
CA LEU A 88 3.64 -20.65 -0.94
C LEU A 88 2.27 -21.00 -1.53
N VAL A 89 1.23 -20.73 -0.74
CA VAL A 89 -0.17 -20.95 -1.16
C VAL A 89 -0.65 -19.74 -1.95
N LYS A 90 -1.08 -19.94 -3.20
CA LYS A 90 -1.65 -18.89 -4.05
C LYS A 90 -3.07 -18.55 -3.61
N VAL A 91 -3.37 -17.27 -3.45
CA VAL A 91 -4.68 -16.77 -3.05
C VAL A 91 -5.05 -15.51 -3.82
N SER A 92 -6.31 -15.09 -3.76
CA SER A 92 -6.77 -13.82 -4.33
C SER A 92 -7.69 -13.14 -3.32
N LEU A 93 -7.13 -12.59 -2.25
CA LEU A 93 -7.90 -11.93 -1.19
C LEU A 93 -7.87 -10.41 -1.38
N SER A 94 -9.03 -9.77 -1.30
CA SER A 94 -9.18 -8.31 -1.25
C SER A 94 -9.56 -7.86 0.16
N LEU A 95 -9.09 -6.68 0.55
CA LEU A 95 -9.46 -6.00 1.79
C LEU A 95 -10.85 -5.38 1.69
N TYR A 96 -11.68 -5.63 2.69
CA TYR A 96 -12.99 -5.01 2.86
C TYR A 96 -13.07 -4.34 4.24
N ASP A 97 -13.74 -3.19 4.28
CA ASP A 97 -14.02 -2.49 5.53
C ASP A 97 -15.28 -3.08 6.20
N THR A 98 -15.53 -2.67 7.44
CA THR A 98 -16.69 -3.04 8.26
C THR A 98 -18.03 -2.60 7.68
N ASP A 99 -18.03 -1.63 6.77
CA ASP A 99 -19.21 -1.19 6.02
C ASP A 99 -19.57 -2.10 4.82
N GLY A 100 -18.77 -3.14 4.58
CA GLY A 100 -18.99 -4.10 3.50
C GLY A 100 -18.49 -3.64 2.13
N MET A 101 -17.83 -2.49 2.03
CA MET A 101 -17.23 -2.00 0.79
C MET A 101 -15.76 -2.42 0.66
N GLU A 102 -15.30 -2.62 -0.58
CA GLU A 102 -13.89 -2.92 -0.86
C GLU A 102 -13.01 -1.71 -0.52
N GLY A 103 -11.93 -1.99 0.21
CA GLY A 103 -10.94 -1.01 0.64
C GLY A 103 -11.35 -0.25 1.90
N LEU A 104 -10.34 0.11 2.68
CA LEU A 104 -10.49 0.82 3.95
C LEU A 104 -10.89 2.27 3.72
N TYR A 105 -11.95 2.71 4.38
CA TYR A 105 -12.34 4.11 4.35
C TYR A 105 -11.29 4.97 5.05
N VAL A 106 -10.78 5.95 4.32
CA VAL A 106 -9.89 6.96 4.88
C VAL A 106 -10.38 8.33 4.43
N PRO A 107 -10.74 9.23 5.37
CA PRO A 107 -11.19 10.56 5.03
C PRO A 107 -10.21 11.29 4.10
N ASN A 108 -10.73 11.99 3.09
CA ASN A 108 -9.95 12.72 2.08
C ASN A 108 -8.92 13.70 2.71
N SER A 109 -9.19 14.22 3.90
CA SER A 109 -8.27 15.11 4.64
C SER A 109 -6.98 14.44 5.11
N GLN A 110 -6.93 13.09 5.16
CA GLN A 110 -5.73 12.33 5.51
C GLN A 110 -4.86 12.01 4.29
N PHE A 111 -5.36 12.27 3.08
CA PHE A 111 -4.57 12.21 1.86
C PHE A 111 -3.73 13.48 1.77
N ARG A 112 -2.50 13.42 2.27
CA ARG A 112 -1.54 14.52 2.05
C ARG A 112 -0.99 14.41 0.64
N GLU A 113 -1.27 15.43 -0.16
CA GLU A 113 -0.57 15.63 -1.43
C GLU A 113 0.92 15.89 -1.16
N THR A 114 1.80 15.06 -1.71
CA THR A 114 3.26 15.25 -1.63
C THR A 114 3.70 16.29 -2.66
N SER A 115 3.15 17.51 -2.57
CA SER A 115 3.46 18.63 -3.48
C SER A 115 4.37 19.68 -2.83
N LYS A 116 4.54 19.66 -1.49
CA LYS A 116 5.20 20.75 -0.76
C LYS A 116 6.74 20.65 -0.69
N ASP A 117 7.32 19.48 -0.97
CA ASP A 117 8.77 19.26 -0.80
C ASP A 117 9.58 19.40 -2.10
N VAL A 118 8.93 19.63 -3.24
CA VAL A 118 9.62 19.79 -4.55
C VAL A 118 9.88 21.28 -4.89
N ALA A 119 9.24 22.22 -4.18
CA ALA A 119 9.34 23.65 -4.47
C ALA A 119 10.57 24.34 -3.86
N SER A 120 11.26 23.74 -2.89
CA SER A 120 12.42 24.36 -2.22
C SER A 120 13.75 24.15 -2.94
N GLY A 121 13.81 23.28 -3.95
CA GLY A 121 15.06 22.99 -4.71
C GLY A 121 15.33 23.92 -5.90
N ALA A 122 14.39 24.80 -6.27
CA ALA A 122 14.50 25.62 -7.49
C ALA A 122 14.61 27.14 -7.23
N MET A 123 14.53 27.59 -5.98
CA MET A 123 14.65 29.01 -5.62
C MET A 123 15.99 29.31 -4.93
N SER A 124 17.09 28.98 -5.60
CA SER A 124 18.40 29.58 -5.33
C SER A 124 19.12 29.77 -6.66
N GLY A 125 18.62 30.73 -7.43
CA GLY A 125 19.16 31.13 -8.72
C GLY A 125 19.23 32.64 -8.87
N ASN A 126 19.30 33.39 -7.75
CA ASN A 126 19.72 34.78 -7.77
C ASN A 126 21.25 34.80 -7.70
N MET A 127 21.91 34.70 -8.86
CA MET A 127 23.26 35.24 -8.99
C MET A 127 23.26 36.23 -10.15
N ASN A 128 23.08 37.49 -9.73
CA ASN A 128 23.45 38.70 -10.43
C ASN A 128 24.80 38.51 -11.15
N MET A 129 24.79 38.49 -12.49
CA MET A 129 26.00 38.62 -13.30
C MET A 129 25.80 39.77 -14.30
N SER A 130 25.88 40.97 -13.76
CA SER A 130 26.49 42.08 -14.48
C SER A 130 27.99 41.79 -14.61
N MET A 131 28.48 41.49 -15.81
CA MET A 131 29.90 41.65 -16.11
C MET A 131 30.16 41.89 -17.60
N GLY A 132 30.42 43.16 -17.91
CA GLY A 132 31.66 43.58 -18.57
C GLY A 132 32.02 42.97 -19.92
N SER A 133 31.86 43.79 -20.95
CA SER A 133 32.67 43.79 -22.16
C SER A 133 34.18 43.77 -21.86
N THR A 134 34.94 42.70 -22.17
CA THR A 134 36.38 42.79 -22.49
C THR A 134 36.89 41.53 -23.23
N THR A 135 37.34 41.74 -24.46
CA THR A 135 38.56 41.22 -25.11
C THR A 135 39.04 39.77 -24.86
N GLY A 136 39.08 39.00 -25.96
CA GLY A 136 40.23 38.17 -26.37
C GLY A 136 40.76 37.12 -25.41
N ASN A 137 40.29 35.87 -25.54
CA ASN A 137 41.16 34.70 -25.40
C ASN A 137 40.51 33.43 -25.98
N SER A 138 41.19 32.78 -26.92
CA SER A 138 40.75 31.63 -27.74
C SER A 138 40.52 30.32 -26.98
N LEU A 139 40.45 30.38 -25.65
CA LEU A 139 40.23 29.24 -24.74
C LEU A 139 38.76 29.13 -24.29
N ALA A 140 37.98 30.21 -24.40
CA ALA A 140 36.54 30.23 -24.08
C ALA A 140 35.67 29.48 -25.11
N GLN A 141 36.19 29.21 -26.31
CA GLN A 141 35.43 28.63 -27.42
C GLN A 141 35.23 27.11 -27.28
N TRP A 142 36.16 26.40 -26.63
CA TRP A 142 36.05 24.96 -26.37
C TRP A 142 35.13 24.63 -25.18
N GLY A 143 34.86 25.60 -24.29
CA GLY A 143 33.95 25.43 -23.16
C GLY A 143 32.47 25.61 -23.52
N MET A 144 32.16 26.26 -24.64
CA MET A 144 30.77 26.68 -24.94
C MET A 144 30.03 25.72 -25.88
N GLN A 145 30.72 24.79 -26.55
CA GLN A 145 30.08 23.78 -27.42
C GLN A 145 29.68 22.49 -26.69
N ALA A 146 30.33 22.16 -25.55
CA ALA A 146 29.91 21.04 -24.71
C ALA A 146 28.58 21.31 -23.98
N VAL A 147 28.26 22.58 -23.73
CA VAL A 147 27.03 22.99 -23.05
C VAL A 147 25.79 22.82 -23.93
N ASN A 148 25.88 23.07 -25.24
CA ASN A 148 24.70 22.96 -26.12
C ASN A 148 24.30 21.51 -26.46
N ASN A 149 25.22 20.54 -26.38
CA ASN A 149 24.89 19.12 -26.63
C ASN A 149 24.47 18.33 -25.38
N ALA A 150 24.77 18.81 -24.17
CA ALA A 150 24.35 18.17 -22.92
C ALA A 150 22.87 18.43 -22.60
N TYR A 151 22.30 19.54 -23.10
CA TYR A 151 20.92 19.93 -22.81
C TYR A 151 19.84 19.20 -23.61
N GLN A 152 20.19 18.52 -24.72
CA GLN A 152 19.19 17.86 -25.58
C GLN A 152 19.02 16.35 -25.35
N LYS A 153 19.86 15.68 -24.55
CA LYS A 153 19.86 14.21 -24.47
C LYS A 153 19.63 13.60 -23.08
N THR A 154 19.26 14.37 -22.07
CA THR A 154 18.93 13.78 -20.75
C THR A 154 17.79 14.52 -20.04
N SER A 155 16.57 14.38 -20.54
CA SER A 155 15.40 14.88 -19.78
C SER A 155 14.10 14.07 -19.93
N ASN A 156 14.16 12.83 -20.46
CA ASN A 156 12.95 11.98 -20.53
C ASN A 156 12.91 10.86 -19.47
N ALA A 157 13.93 10.75 -18.61
CA ALA A 157 13.99 9.68 -17.61
C ALA A 157 13.55 10.09 -16.20
N ILE A 158 13.29 11.38 -15.93
CA ILE A 158 13.06 11.87 -14.57
C ILE A 158 11.93 12.90 -14.56
N SER A 159 10.67 12.46 -14.55
CA SER A 159 9.55 13.32 -14.14
C SER A 159 8.26 12.60 -13.76
N LYS A 160 8.23 11.26 -13.70
CA LYS A 160 7.17 10.56 -12.98
C LYS A 160 7.49 10.55 -11.48
N ALA A 161 7.60 11.75 -10.90
CA ALA A 161 7.20 11.96 -9.52
C ALA A 161 5.68 11.76 -9.46
N ILE A 162 5.23 10.51 -9.65
CA ILE A 162 3.83 10.13 -9.55
C ILE A 162 3.42 10.60 -8.17
N LYS A 163 2.44 11.50 -8.13
CA LYS A 163 1.82 12.00 -6.92
C LYS A 163 1.29 10.79 -6.15
N LYS A 164 2.12 10.22 -5.28
CA LYS A 164 1.76 9.06 -4.48
C LYS A 164 0.91 9.60 -3.34
N ASN A 165 -0.39 9.42 -3.48
CA ASN A 165 -1.33 9.57 -2.38
C ASN A 165 -0.81 8.78 -1.17
N LYS A 166 -0.64 9.48 -0.05
CA LYS A 166 -0.11 8.92 1.19
C LYS A 166 -1.18 8.95 2.25
N VAL A 167 -1.34 7.82 2.93
CA VAL A 167 -2.37 7.62 3.94
C VAL A 167 -1.79 7.01 5.20
N LYS A 168 -2.31 7.37 6.37
CA LYS A 168 -1.92 6.72 7.63
C LYS A 168 -2.91 5.61 7.95
N LEU A 169 -2.44 4.36 7.91
CA LEU A 169 -3.16 3.20 8.43
C LEU A 169 -2.77 3.00 9.89
N LYS A 170 -3.75 2.72 10.74
CA LYS A 170 -3.56 2.58 12.18
C LYS A 170 -3.52 1.11 12.58
N TYR A 171 -2.72 0.82 13.59
CA TYR A 171 -2.76 -0.46 14.27
C TYR A 171 -4.17 -0.72 14.84
N GLY A 172 -4.62 -1.97 14.76
CA GLY A 172 -5.90 -2.41 15.30
C GLY A 172 -7.11 -2.10 14.41
N THR A 173 -6.91 -1.47 13.24
CA THR A 173 -8.00 -1.34 12.26
C THR A 173 -8.47 -2.72 11.82
N PHE A 174 -9.74 -3.02 12.08
CA PHE A 174 -10.38 -4.27 11.73
C PHE A 174 -10.66 -4.32 10.22
N VAL A 175 -10.43 -5.48 9.61
CA VAL A 175 -10.64 -5.71 8.18
C VAL A 175 -11.24 -7.09 7.93
N TYR A 176 -11.99 -7.22 6.84
CA TYR A 176 -12.36 -8.49 6.27
C TYR A 176 -11.47 -8.83 5.07
N LEU A 177 -11.14 -10.11 4.91
CA LEU A 177 -10.48 -10.63 3.72
C LEU A 177 -11.49 -11.47 2.93
N VAL A 178 -11.70 -11.11 1.66
CA VAL A 178 -12.71 -11.74 0.80
C VAL A 178 -12.02 -12.26 -0.46
N ASN A 179 -12.35 -13.50 -0.84
CA ASN A 179 -11.81 -14.12 -2.06
C ASN A 179 -12.41 -13.44 -3.32
N GLY A 180 -11.59 -12.71 -4.06
CA GLY A 180 -11.99 -11.98 -5.26
C GLY A 180 -12.34 -12.85 -6.47
N GLN A 181 -12.06 -14.16 -6.42
CA GLN A 181 -12.41 -15.11 -7.48
C GLN A 181 -13.75 -15.83 -7.20
N GLU A 182 -14.34 -15.65 -6.03
CA GLU A 182 -15.59 -16.30 -5.66
C GLU A 182 -16.78 -15.50 -6.22
N LYS A 183 -17.31 -15.92 -7.38
CA LYS A 183 -18.66 -15.53 -7.77
C LYS A 183 -19.64 -16.28 -6.88
N ARG A 184 -20.27 -15.58 -5.93
CA ARG A 184 -21.45 -16.13 -5.24
C ARG A 184 -22.60 -16.13 -6.25
N ASN A 185 -23.01 -17.33 -6.65
CA ASN A 185 -24.29 -17.56 -7.33
C ASN A 185 -25.44 -17.30 -6.37
#